data_AF-A0A6A7KBN9-F1
#
_entry.id   AF-A0A6A7KBN9-F1
#
_cell.length_a   1.000
_cell.length_b   1.000
_cell.length_c   1.000
_cell.angle_alpha   90.00
_cell.angle_beta   90.00
_cell.angle_gamma   90.00
#
_symmetry.space_group_name_H-M   'P 1'
#
loop_
_entity.id
_entity.type
_entity.pdbx_description
1 polymer ?
#
loop_
_entity_poly.entity_id
_entity_poly.type
_entity_poly.pdbx_seq_one_letter_code
_entity_poly.pdbx_strand_id
1 'polypeptide(L)'
;MEENSNNTGFNKGFLMAVIGWLVTIITMPLALTLVQEGRIDFDIFIDPLFLVFFLLYGALLLIIWGPAAWIISKAYRKKGTNKALLLTVAVYVISILVFFGCTGAL
;
A
#
# COMPACT_ATOMS: atom_id res chain seq x y z
N MET A 1 -4.29 38.72 -5.30
CA MET A 1 -2.86 38.40 -5.51
C MET A 1 -2.81 37.00 -6.07
N GLU A 2 -2.63 36.93 -7.38
CA GLU A 2 -2.40 35.69 -8.11
C GLU A 2 -0.97 35.23 -7.80
N GLU A 3 -0.84 34.13 -7.07
CA GLU A 3 0.44 33.46 -6.89
C GLU A 3 0.56 32.39 -7.98
N ASN A 4 1.07 32.83 -9.12
CA ASN A 4 1.45 31.98 -10.23
C ASN A 4 2.84 31.42 -9.91
N SER A 5 2.91 30.32 -9.15
CA SER A 5 4.17 29.61 -8.91
C SER A 5 4.16 28.26 -9.63
N ASN A 6 5.19 28.08 -10.43
CA ASN A 6 5.63 26.85 -11.10
C ASN A 6 5.83 25.69 -10.10
N ASN A 7 4.77 25.17 -9.51
CA ASN A 7 4.81 23.87 -8.86
C ASN A 7 4.54 22.83 -9.93
N THR A 8 5.59 22.14 -10.35
CA THR A 8 5.52 20.75 -10.80
C THR A 8 4.66 20.00 -9.77
N GLY A 9 3.36 19.94 -10.07
CA GLY A 9 2.29 19.73 -9.10
C GLY A 9 2.33 18.33 -8.54
N PHE A 10 3.18 18.12 -7.54
CA PHE A 10 3.32 16.85 -6.87
C PHE A 10 1.96 16.48 -6.26
N ASN A 11 1.33 15.44 -6.83
CA ASN A 11 0.00 15.02 -6.42
C ASN A 11 0.10 14.35 -5.06
N LYS A 12 -0.12 15.13 -3.99
CA LYS A 12 -0.06 14.67 -2.60
C LYS A 12 -0.97 13.46 -2.33
N GLY A 13 -2.10 13.35 -3.02
CA GLY A 13 -2.98 12.17 -2.92
C GLY A 13 -2.40 10.92 -3.59
N PHE A 14 -1.65 11.09 -4.69
CA PHE A 14 -0.90 10.01 -5.30
C PHE A 14 0.26 9.56 -4.40
N LEU A 15 1.01 10.49 -3.81
CA LEU A 15 2.05 10.13 -2.82
C LEU A 15 1.45 9.35 -1.65
N MET A 16 0.29 9.77 -1.14
CA MET A 16 -0.38 9.08 -0.04
C MET A 16 -0.72 7.62 -0.41
N ALA A 17 -1.14 7.39 -1.65
CA ALA A 17 -1.39 6.05 -2.16
C ALA A 17 -0.10 5.24 -2.34
N VAL A 18 0.98 5.85 -2.83
CA VAL A 18 2.29 5.19 -2.95
C VAL A 18 2.84 4.79 -1.58
N ILE A 19 2.73 5.67 -0.58
CA ILE A 19 3.11 5.36 0.80
C ILE A 19 2.26 4.21 1.34
N GLY A 20 0.94 4.25 1.13
CA GLY A 20 0.05 3.16 1.52
C GLY A 20 0.43 1.82 0.87
N TRP A 21 0.73 1.82 -0.44
CA TRP A 21 1.21 0.65 -1.17
C TRP A 21 2.52 0.10 -0.60
N LEU A 22 3.51 0.95 -0.34
CA LEU A 22 4.79 0.53 0.27
C LEU A 22 4.60 -0.08 1.66
N VAL A 23 3.79 0.55 2.52
CA VAL A 23 3.47 0.03 3.85
C VAL A 23 2.78 -1.34 3.73
N THR A 24 1.87 -1.51 2.77
CA THR A 24 1.18 -2.80 2.51
C THR A 24 2.18 -3.89 2.14
N ILE A 25 3.09 -3.60 1.22
CA ILE A 25 4.12 -4.53 0.74
C ILE A 25 5.02 -5.01 1.87
N ILE A 26 5.39 -4.13 2.81
CA ILE A 26 6.32 -4.48 3.90
C ILE A 26 5.60 -5.18 5.05
N THR A 27 4.44 -4.67 5.46
CA THR A 27 3.75 -5.13 6.67
C THR A 27 3.14 -6.52 6.52
N MET A 28 2.71 -6.93 5.32
CA MET A 28 2.07 -8.24 5.16
C MET A 28 2.99 -9.45 5.18
N PRO A 29 4.14 -9.44 4.50
CA PRO A 29 5.11 -10.52 4.64
C PRO A 29 5.63 -10.64 6.07
N LEU A 30 5.84 -9.51 6.76
CA LEU A 30 6.19 -9.50 8.19
C LEU A 30 5.07 -10.08 9.07
N ALA A 31 3.81 -9.78 8.75
CA ALA A 31 2.68 -10.37 9.46
C ALA A 31 2.59 -11.89 9.22
N LEU A 32 2.91 -12.35 8.01
CA LEU A 32 2.95 -13.77 7.67
C LEU A 32 4.04 -14.50 8.46
N THR A 33 5.27 -13.97 8.52
CA THR A 33 6.36 -14.59 9.31
C THR A 33 6.03 -14.60 10.80
N LEU A 34 5.43 -13.53 11.32
CA LEU A 34 4.96 -13.48 12.71
C LEU A 34 3.89 -14.54 13.00
N VAL A 35 2.95 -14.75 12.09
CA VAL A 35 1.84 -15.72 12.27
C VAL A 35 2.32 -17.17 12.12
N GLN A 36 3.22 -17.45 11.17
CA GLN A 36 3.68 -18.80 10.88
C GLN A 36 4.81 -19.26 11.80
N GLU A 37 5.77 -18.40 12.12
CA GLU A 37 6.95 -18.77 12.90
C GLU A 37 6.93 -18.24 14.33
N GLY A 38 5.97 -17.38 14.69
CA GLY A 38 5.92 -16.73 16.01
C GLY A 38 7.06 -15.74 16.26
N ARG A 39 7.85 -15.42 15.23
CA ARG A 39 9.01 -14.52 15.28
C ARG A 39 9.08 -13.68 14.01
N ILE A 40 9.63 -12.48 14.14
CA ILE A 40 9.94 -11.64 12.99
C ILE A 40 11.33 -12.05 12.50
N ASP A 41 11.38 -12.86 11.45
CA ASP A 41 12.62 -13.21 10.78
C ASP A 41 12.86 -12.25 9.61
N PHE A 42 13.93 -11.46 9.71
CA PHE A 42 14.33 -10.52 8.65
C PHE A 42 15.28 -11.17 7.63
N ASP A 43 15.84 -12.35 7.93
CA ASP A 43 16.73 -13.06 7.00
C ASP A 43 15.95 -13.56 5.78
N ILE A 44 14.62 -13.69 5.91
CA ILE A 44 13.71 -14.05 4.81
C ILE A 44 13.77 -13.06 3.64
N PHE A 45 14.11 -11.78 3.87
CA PHE A 45 14.23 -10.78 2.80
C PHE A 45 15.46 -11.00 1.91
N ILE A 46 16.40 -11.84 2.33
CA ILE A 46 17.60 -12.21 1.58
C ILE A 46 17.37 -13.51 0.79
N ASP A 47 16.34 -14.29 1.15
CA ASP A 47 15.97 -15.50 0.43
C ASP A 47 15.45 -15.15 -0.99
N PRO A 48 16.05 -15.70 -2.05
CA PRO A 48 15.71 -15.35 -3.42
C PRO A 48 14.29 -15.78 -3.82
N LEU A 49 13.77 -16.87 -3.26
CA LEU A 49 12.41 -17.32 -3.51
C LEU A 49 11.41 -16.34 -2.88
N PHE A 50 11.66 -15.94 -1.63
CA PHE A 50 10.86 -14.93 -0.96
C PHE A 50 10.90 -13.59 -1.69
N LEU A 51 12.06 -13.17 -2.21
CA LEU A 51 12.21 -11.94 -2.98
C LEU A 51 11.36 -11.96 -4.27
N VAL A 52 11.29 -13.11 -4.95
CA VAL A 52 10.41 -13.29 -6.11
C VAL A 52 8.93 -13.21 -5.71
N PHE A 53 8.53 -13.90 -4.63
CA PHE A 53 7.16 -13.80 -4.11
C PHE A 53 6.79 -12.38 -3.70
N PHE A 54 7.72 -11.67 -3.06
CA PHE A 54 7.57 -10.28 -2.65
C PHE A 54 7.37 -9.34 -3.84
N LEU A 55 8.15 -9.51 -4.91
CA LEU A 55 8.01 -8.73 -6.14
C LEU A 55 6.68 -9.03 -6.85
N LEU A 56 6.29 -10.30 -6.96
CA LEU A 56 5.01 -10.71 -7.55
C LEU A 56 3.82 -10.17 -6.75
N TYR A 57 3.90 -10.25 -5.42
CA TYR A 57 2.89 -9.71 -4.52
C TYR A 57 2.79 -8.18 -4.63
N GLY A 58 3.93 -7.49 -4.65
CA GLY A 58 3.97 -6.05 -4.85
C GLY A 58 3.37 -5.62 -6.19
N ALA A 59 3.63 -6.38 -7.26
CA ALA A 59 3.04 -6.17 -8.58
C ALA A 59 1.53 -6.41 -8.59
N LEU A 60 1.04 -7.47 -7.92
CA LEU A 60 -0.40 -7.72 -7.75
C LEU A 60 -1.09 -6.57 -6.99
N LEU A 61 -0.44 -6.04 -5.95
CA LEU A 61 -0.96 -4.90 -5.20
C LEU A 61 -1.10 -3.64 -6.06
N LEU A 62 -0.34 -3.47 -7.14
CA LEU A 62 -0.53 -2.35 -8.07
C LEU A 62 -1.90 -2.39 -8.77
N ILE A 63 -2.51 -3.57 -8.93
CA ILE A 63 -3.87 -3.71 -9.50
C ILE A 63 -4.92 -3.10 -8.57
N ILE A 64 -4.70 -3.16 -7.25
CA ILE A 64 -5.58 -2.56 -6.23
C ILE A 64 -5.23 -1.08 -6.03
N TRP A 65 -3.93 -0.80 -5.84
CA TRP A 65 -3.43 0.52 -5.49
C TRP A 65 -3.40 1.50 -6.66
N GLY A 66 -3.32 1.04 -7.92
CA GLY A 66 -3.38 1.89 -9.10
C GLY A 66 -4.71 2.64 -9.23
N PRO A 67 -5.86 1.93 -9.31
CA PRO A 67 -7.18 2.55 -9.28
C PRO A 67 -7.43 3.34 -7.98
N ALA A 68 -7.00 2.79 -6.84
CA ALA A 68 -7.12 3.48 -5.56
C ALA A 68 -6.37 4.82 -5.55
N ALA A 69 -5.18 4.89 -6.13
CA ALA A 69 -4.38 6.12 -6.20
C ALA A 69 -5.11 7.22 -6.98
N TRP A 70 -5.83 6.87 -8.05
CA TRP A 70 -6.67 7.83 -8.77
C TRP A 70 -7.83 8.33 -7.91
N ILE A 71 -8.51 7.43 -7.20
CA ILE A 71 -9.64 7.76 -6.30
C ILE A 71 -9.17 8.63 -5.13
N ILE A 72 -8.07 8.26 -4.48
CA ILE A 72 -7.45 8.99 -3.35
C ILE A 72 -7.00 10.38 -3.83
N SER A 73 -6.37 10.47 -5.00
CA SER A 73 -5.98 11.76 -5.61
C SER A 73 -7.19 12.67 -5.89
N LYS A 74 -8.28 12.10 -6.40
CA LYS A 74 -9.53 12.84 -6.65
C LYS A 74 -10.19 13.28 -5.34
N ALA A 75 -10.18 12.42 -4.32
CA ALA A 75 -10.72 12.72 -3.01
C ALA A 75 -9.90 13.80 -2.29
N TYR A 76 -8.57 13.74 -2.37
CA TYR A 76 -7.66 14.73 -1.80
C TYR A 76 -7.95 16.13 -2.34
N ARG A 77 -8.10 16.26 -3.66
CA ARG A 77 -8.40 17.54 -4.31
C ARG A 77 -9.79 18.08 -4.00
N LYS A 78 -10.82 17.21 -3.91
CA LYS A 78 -12.22 17.65 -3.74
C LYS A 78 -12.69 17.78 -2.30
N LYS A 79 -12.16 16.96 -1.39
CA LYS A 79 -12.69 16.81 -0.02
C LYS A 79 -11.61 16.98 1.07
N GLY A 80 -10.38 17.30 0.68
CA GLY A 80 -9.26 17.54 1.59
C GLY A 80 -8.55 16.28 2.07
N THR A 81 -7.49 16.49 2.85
CA THR A 81 -6.55 15.46 3.30
C THR A 81 -7.20 14.38 4.16
N ASN A 82 -8.09 14.74 5.09
CA ASN A 82 -8.70 13.78 6.03
C ASN A 82 -9.48 12.66 5.32
N LYS A 83 -10.23 13.00 4.25
CA LYS A 83 -10.97 11.98 3.49
C LYS A 83 -10.08 11.12 2.61
N ALA A 84 -8.99 11.69 2.08
CA ALA A 84 -7.99 10.93 1.33
C ALA A 84 -7.24 9.95 2.24
N LEU A 85 -6.90 10.36 3.47
CA LEU A 85 -6.31 9.49 4.49
C LEU A 85 -7.25 8.34 4.83
N LEU A 86 -8.53 8.63 5.13
CA LEU A 86 -9.53 7.60 5.43
C LEU A 86 -9.66 6.57 4.30
N LEU A 87 -9.68 7.02 3.04
CA LEU A 87 -9.71 6.13 1.88
C LEU A 87 -8.44 5.29 1.77
N THR A 88 -7.27 5.87 2.03
CA THR A 88 -5.98 5.16 2.02
C THR A 88 -5.97 4.06 3.08
N VAL A 89 -6.43 4.35 4.30
CA VAL A 89 -6.55 3.39 5.39
C VAL A 89 -7.57 2.30 5.05
N ALA A 90 -8.71 2.65 4.46
CA ALA A 90 -9.70 1.67 4.05
C ALA A 90 -9.15 0.68 3.00
N VAL A 91 -8.42 1.18 1.99
CA VAL A 91 -7.77 0.34 0.98
C VAL A 91 -6.72 -0.57 1.62
N TYR A 92 -5.95 -0.05 2.58
CA TYR A 92 -4.99 -0.84 3.36
C TYR A 92 -5.67 -1.99 4.12
N VAL A 93 -6.75 -1.70 4.85
CA VAL A 93 -7.51 -2.72 5.60
C VAL A 93 -8.11 -3.78 4.67
N ILE A 94 -8.68 -3.38 3.53
CA ILE A 94 -9.20 -4.32 2.54
C ILE A 94 -8.07 -5.19 2.00
N SER A 95 -6.89 -4.61 1.73
CA SER A 95 -5.72 -5.37 1.29
C SER A 95 -5.31 -6.42 2.33
N ILE A 96 -5.35 -6.08 3.62
CA ILE A 96 -5.08 -7.02 4.73
C ILE A 96 -6.08 -8.16 4.72
N LEU A 97 -7.38 -7.84 4.65
CA LEU A 97 -8.44 -8.84 4.66
C LEU A 97 -8.36 -9.78 3.46
N VAL A 98 -8.03 -9.27 2.27
CA VAL A 98 -7.82 -10.08 1.07
C VAL A 98 -6.60 -10.99 1.24
N PHE A 99 -5.49 -10.45 1.75
CA PHE A 99 -4.29 -11.24 1.98
C PHE A 99 -4.53 -12.39 2.97
N PHE A 100 -5.04 -12.09 4.16
CA PHE A 100 -5.35 -13.11 5.17
C PHE A 100 -6.48 -14.05 4.73
N GLY A 101 -7.46 -13.59 3.97
CA GLY A 101 -8.49 -14.45 3.38
C GLY A 101 -7.92 -15.43 2.35
N CYS A 102 -6.91 -15.01 1.58
CA CYS A 102 -6.22 -15.88 0.63
C CYS A 102 -5.20 -16.81 1.31
N THR A 103 -4.53 -16.39 2.38
CA THR A 103 -3.51 -17.21 3.07
C THR A 103 -4.06 -18.07 4.21
N GLY A 104 -5.20 -17.70 4.82
CA GLY A 104 -5.86 -18.44 5.90
C GLY A 104 -6.77 -19.58 5.43
N ALA A 105 -6.89 -19.77 4.11
CA ALA A 105 -7.55 -20.93 3.49
C ALA A 105 -6.56 -22.07 3.16
N LEU A 106 -5.29 -21.94 3.58
CA LEU A 106 -4.23 -22.95 3.48
C LEU A 106 -4.00 -23.65 4.82
#